data_AF-A0AAU0TJX5-F1
#
_entry.id   AF-A0AAU0TJX5-F1
#
_cell.length_a   1.000
_cell.length_b   1.000
_cell.length_c   1.000
_cell.angle_alpha   90.00
_cell.angle_beta   90.00
_cell.angle_gamma   90.00
#
_symmetry.space_group_name_H-M   'P 1'
#
loop_
_entity.id
_entity.type
_entity.pdbx_description
1 polymer ?
#
loop_
_entity_poly.entity_id
_entity_poly.type
_entity_poly.pdbx_seq_one_letter_code
_entity_poly.pdbx_strand_id
1 'polypeptide(L)'
;MDQKRLLLKAQSLQATIGTAQYDDMNTFDDTIKAACQQLGIILDAKEKKQITDAVSWKNPAAAKVIKKVHKTKANPLYGLFAVNGEVLEYQTDSDLRDNESVALDPSRSVNAINEAYFLKEVQPHVSDAWIDASKKDAKDQEVGIVGYEIPFNRHFYQYQPQRDLLEIDADLDAVSAEIMRLLQEVHS
;
A
#
# COMPACT_ATOMS: atom_id res chain seq x y z
N MET A 1 17.15 23.46 -14.43
CA MET A 1 17.25 23.26 -15.89
C MET A 1 16.36 22.10 -16.34
N ASP A 2 16.39 20.97 -15.63
CA ASP A 2 15.70 19.74 -16.07
C ASP A 2 14.18 19.81 -16.03
N GLN A 3 13.58 20.44 -15.02
CA GLN A 3 12.11 20.61 -14.93
C GLN A 3 11.54 21.47 -16.08
N LYS A 4 12.27 22.52 -16.50
CA LYS A 4 11.88 23.32 -17.67
C LYS A 4 11.90 22.48 -18.95
N ARG A 5 12.91 21.63 -19.12
CA ARG A 5 13.00 20.74 -20.28
C ARG A 5 11.85 19.72 -20.30
N LEU A 6 11.51 19.16 -19.13
CA LEU A 6 10.38 18.24 -19.00
C LEU A 6 9.06 18.92 -19.34
N LEU A 7 8.83 20.14 -18.83
CA LEU A 7 7.63 20.91 -19.16
C LEU A 7 7.50 21.17 -20.67
N LEU A 8 8.60 21.52 -21.34
CA LEU A 8 8.59 21.72 -22.80
C LEU A 8 8.27 20.42 -23.56
N LYS A 9 8.82 19.27 -23.13
CA LYS A 9 8.44 17.96 -23.70
C LYS A 9 6.94 17.70 -23.51
N ALA A 10 6.41 17.95 -22.31
CA ALA A 10 5.00 17.73 -21.99
C ALA A 10 4.07 18.64 -22.82
N GLN A 11 4.43 19.92 -23.02
CA GLN A 11 3.68 20.84 -23.89
C GLN A 11 3.68 20.40 -25.35
N SER A 12 4.81 19.92 -25.87
CA SER A 12 4.87 19.37 -27.23
C SER A 12 4.00 18.11 -27.38
N LEU A 13 4.01 17.22 -26.38
CA LEU A 13 3.14 16.04 -26.37
C LEU A 13 1.66 16.44 -26.31
N GLN A 14 1.29 17.41 -25.47
CA GLN A 14 -0.07 17.93 -25.38
C GLN A 14 -0.55 18.52 -26.71
N ALA A 15 0.32 19.23 -27.44
CA ALA A 15 -0.03 19.79 -28.75
C ALA A 15 -0.38 18.71 -29.79
N THR A 16 0.25 17.53 -29.70
CA THR A 16 -0.02 16.39 -30.60
C THR A 16 -1.21 15.54 -30.14
N ILE A 17 -1.31 15.26 -28.83
CA ILE A 17 -2.32 14.37 -28.25
C ILE A 17 -3.68 15.08 -28.07
N GLY A 18 -3.64 16.41 -27.87
CA GLY A 18 -4.80 17.23 -27.58
C GLY A 18 -5.18 17.26 -26.09
N THR A 19 -6.40 17.71 -25.82
CA THR A 19 -6.94 17.91 -24.45
C THR A 19 -8.10 16.95 -24.14
N ALA A 20 -8.31 15.93 -24.96
CA ALA A 20 -9.35 14.93 -24.71
C ALA A 20 -9.01 14.09 -23.47
N GLN A 21 -10.02 13.75 -22.68
CA GLN A 21 -9.89 12.82 -21.57
C GLN A 21 -9.80 11.38 -22.09
N TYR A 22 -8.96 10.58 -21.46
CA TYR A 22 -8.81 9.15 -21.72
C TYR A 22 -9.18 8.39 -20.45
N ASP A 23 -10.17 7.50 -20.53
CA ASP A 23 -10.61 6.65 -19.39
C ASP A 23 -9.98 5.25 -19.40
N ASP A 24 -9.12 4.97 -20.38
CA ASP A 24 -8.32 3.75 -20.46
C ASP A 24 -6.84 4.10 -20.52
N MET A 25 -6.15 3.90 -19.40
CA MET A 25 -4.72 4.18 -19.27
C MET A 25 -3.88 3.35 -20.25
N ASN A 26 -4.35 2.16 -20.65
CA ASN A 26 -3.63 1.31 -21.60
C ASN A 26 -3.60 1.99 -22.98
N THR A 27 -4.73 2.55 -23.42
CA THR A 27 -4.80 3.31 -24.68
C THR A 27 -4.03 4.64 -24.61
N PHE A 28 -4.05 5.30 -23.45
CA PHE A 28 -3.31 6.54 -23.25
C PHE A 28 -1.80 6.33 -23.34
N ASP A 29 -1.29 5.24 -22.78
CA ASP A 29 0.12 4.87 -22.87
C ASP A 29 0.57 4.62 -24.31
N ASP A 30 -0.28 3.99 -25.13
CA ASP A 30 -0.03 3.81 -26.56
C ASP A 30 -0.04 5.15 -27.31
N THR A 31 -0.98 6.05 -26.99
CA THR A 31 -1.05 7.39 -27.57
C THR A 31 0.19 8.22 -27.22
N ILE A 32 0.65 8.22 -25.96
CA ILE A 32 1.90 8.89 -25.56
C ILE A 32 3.07 8.32 -26.36
N LYS A 33 3.16 6.99 -26.47
CA LYS A 33 4.24 6.32 -27.19
C LYS A 33 4.27 6.72 -28.67
N ALA A 34 3.10 6.77 -29.31
CA ALA A 34 2.96 7.22 -30.70
C ALA A 34 3.38 8.69 -30.87
N ALA A 35 2.94 9.58 -29.96
CA ALA A 35 3.31 11.00 -29.98
C ALA A 35 4.83 11.21 -29.75
N CYS A 36 5.43 10.45 -28.84
CA CYS A 36 6.88 10.43 -28.63
C CYS A 36 7.64 10.05 -29.90
N GLN A 37 7.18 9.01 -30.62
CA GLN A 37 7.77 8.58 -31.89
C GLN A 37 7.64 9.65 -32.98
N GLN A 38 6.45 10.26 -33.12
CA GLN A 38 6.20 11.31 -34.10
C GLN A 38 7.08 12.56 -33.88
N LEU A 39 7.31 12.93 -32.62
CA LEU A 39 8.06 14.13 -32.25
C LEU A 39 9.57 13.88 -32.03
N GLY A 40 10.02 12.61 -32.08
CA GLY A 40 11.39 12.24 -31.72
C GLY A 40 11.75 12.54 -30.25
N ILE A 41 10.75 12.53 -29.36
CA ILE A 41 10.93 12.79 -27.93
C ILE A 41 11.17 11.47 -27.21
N ILE A 42 12.27 11.41 -26.45
CA ILE A 42 12.56 10.31 -25.53
C ILE A 42 12.18 10.76 -24.11
N LEU A 43 11.33 9.96 -23.46
CA LEU A 43 11.03 10.07 -22.04
C LEU A 43 11.71 8.92 -21.30
N ASP A 44 12.51 9.24 -20.29
CA ASP A 44 12.95 8.22 -19.34
C ASP A 44 11.82 7.80 -18.39
N ALA A 45 12.05 6.75 -17.59
CA ALA A 45 11.03 6.22 -16.67
C ALA A 45 10.56 7.25 -15.62
N LYS A 46 11.45 8.15 -15.17
CA LYS A 46 11.13 9.18 -14.17
C LYS A 46 10.33 10.30 -14.80
N GLU A 47 10.71 10.74 -16.01
CA GLU A 47 9.98 11.74 -16.78
C GLU A 47 8.57 11.26 -17.15
N LYS A 48 8.44 10.02 -17.65
CA LYS A 48 7.13 9.41 -17.95
C LYS A 48 6.26 9.39 -16.71
N LYS A 49 6.77 8.88 -15.59
CA LYS A 49 6.05 8.84 -14.32
C LYS A 49 5.61 10.24 -13.88
N GLN A 50 6.51 11.22 -13.90
CA GLN A 50 6.18 12.59 -13.45
C GLN A 50 5.10 13.25 -14.32
N ILE A 51 5.12 13.01 -15.64
CA ILE A 51 4.05 13.49 -16.53
C ILE A 51 2.75 12.77 -16.22
N THR A 52 2.76 11.43 -16.18
CA THR A 52 1.58 10.62 -15.87
C THR A 52 0.94 11.03 -14.54
N ASP A 53 1.71 11.15 -13.48
CA ASP A 53 1.23 11.54 -12.15
C ASP A 53 0.60 12.96 -12.15
N ALA A 54 1.09 13.86 -13.02
CA ALA A 54 0.58 15.22 -13.12
C ALA A 54 -0.72 15.36 -13.94
N VAL A 55 -0.98 14.40 -14.85
CA VAL A 55 -2.10 14.47 -15.80
C VAL A 55 -3.14 13.36 -15.61
N SER A 56 -2.98 12.52 -14.60
CA SER A 56 -3.91 11.42 -14.30
C SER A 56 -4.46 11.53 -12.88
N TRP A 57 -5.60 10.88 -12.67
CA TRP A 57 -6.23 10.73 -11.37
C TRP A 57 -6.88 9.34 -11.29
N LYS A 58 -7.18 8.88 -10.07
CA LYS A 58 -7.84 7.59 -9.86
C LYS A 58 -9.31 7.67 -10.32
N ASN A 59 -9.73 6.73 -11.14
CA ASN A 59 -11.11 6.60 -11.60
C ASN A 59 -11.59 5.14 -11.41
N PRO A 60 -12.54 4.87 -10.49
CA PRO A 60 -13.06 3.52 -10.27
C PRO A 60 -13.77 2.88 -11.47
N ALA A 61 -14.26 3.70 -12.41
CA ALA A 61 -14.93 3.25 -13.62
C ALA A 61 -13.98 3.03 -14.81
N ALA A 62 -12.69 3.35 -14.66
CA ALA A 62 -11.70 3.17 -15.71
C ALA A 62 -11.39 1.69 -15.98
N ALA A 63 -10.85 1.41 -17.16
CA ALA A 63 -10.35 0.08 -17.47
C ALA A 63 -9.18 -0.30 -16.55
N LYS A 64 -9.09 -1.59 -16.18
CA LYS A 64 -7.98 -2.11 -15.37
C LYS A 64 -6.66 -1.91 -16.13
N VAL A 65 -5.67 -1.32 -15.46
CA VAL A 65 -4.36 -1.08 -16.05
C VAL A 65 -3.57 -2.37 -16.13
N ILE A 66 -3.08 -2.74 -17.31
CA ILE A 66 -2.29 -3.94 -17.54
C ILE A 66 -0.86 -3.65 -17.13
N LYS A 67 -0.36 -4.36 -16.11
CA LYS A 67 1.04 -4.28 -15.69
C LYS A 67 1.92 -5.14 -16.58
N LYS A 68 1.46 -6.36 -16.91
CA LYS A 68 2.25 -7.32 -17.71
C LYS A 68 1.39 -8.40 -18.34
N VAL A 69 1.79 -8.83 -19.54
CA VAL A 69 1.28 -10.05 -20.19
C VAL A 69 2.24 -11.21 -19.92
N HIS A 70 1.71 -12.35 -19.48
CA HIS A 70 2.45 -13.56 -19.13
C HIS A 70 2.19 -14.69 -20.13
N LYS A 71 3.18 -15.56 -20.33
CA LYS A 71 3.08 -16.78 -21.14
C LYS A 71 2.82 -18.05 -20.30
N THR A 72 2.47 -17.86 -19.04
CA THR A 72 2.20 -18.94 -18.08
C THR A 72 0.71 -19.28 -18.07
N LYS A 73 0.34 -20.33 -17.32
CA LYS A 73 -1.08 -20.61 -17.06
C LYS A 73 -1.68 -19.51 -16.19
N ALA A 74 -2.94 -19.18 -16.45
CA ALA A 74 -3.69 -18.28 -15.59
C ALA A 74 -3.83 -18.88 -14.19
N ASN A 75 -3.76 -18.00 -13.20
CA ASN A 75 -3.95 -18.32 -11.81
C ASN A 75 -4.57 -17.09 -11.11
N PRO A 76 -5.91 -16.97 -11.16
CA PRO A 76 -6.61 -15.80 -10.62
C PRO A 76 -6.34 -15.55 -9.15
N LEU A 77 -6.12 -16.61 -8.37
CA LEU A 77 -5.82 -16.55 -6.94
C LEU A 77 -4.55 -15.76 -6.63
N TYR A 78 -3.61 -15.70 -7.59
CA TYR A 78 -2.36 -14.97 -7.47
C TYR A 78 -2.24 -13.84 -8.51
N GLY A 79 -3.38 -13.31 -8.98
CA GLY A 79 -3.42 -12.11 -9.82
C GLY A 79 -3.10 -12.32 -11.30
N LEU A 80 -3.16 -13.57 -11.78
CA LEU A 80 -2.96 -13.91 -13.19
C LEU A 80 -4.30 -14.28 -13.84
N PHE A 81 -4.85 -13.38 -14.66
CA PHE A 81 -6.19 -13.52 -15.21
C PHE A 81 -6.16 -13.92 -16.69
N ALA A 82 -6.97 -14.90 -17.09
CA ALA A 82 -7.13 -15.25 -18.50
C ALA A 82 -8.13 -14.29 -19.16
N VAL A 83 -7.67 -13.50 -20.13
CA VAL A 83 -8.47 -12.52 -20.84
C VAL A 83 -8.14 -12.59 -22.32
N ASN A 84 -9.13 -12.80 -23.18
CA ASN A 84 -8.98 -12.84 -24.64
C ASN A 84 -7.87 -13.78 -25.16
N GLY A 85 -7.61 -14.89 -24.45
CA GLY A 85 -6.57 -15.86 -24.82
C GLY A 85 -5.16 -15.52 -24.30
N GLU A 86 -5.00 -14.39 -23.60
CA GLU A 86 -3.77 -13.98 -22.93
C GLU A 86 -3.89 -14.10 -21.42
N VAL A 87 -2.75 -14.13 -20.72
CA VAL A 87 -2.71 -14.09 -19.25
C VAL A 87 -2.18 -12.74 -18.80
N LEU A 88 -3.04 -11.95 -18.15
CA LEU A 88 -2.76 -10.58 -17.74
C LEU A 88 -2.51 -10.51 -16.24
N GLU A 89 -1.50 -9.72 -15.86
CA GLU A 89 -1.30 -9.20 -14.51
C GLU A 89 -1.70 -7.72 -14.52
N TYR A 90 -2.64 -7.35 -13.65
CA TYR A 90 -3.08 -5.96 -13.50
C TYR A 90 -2.20 -5.20 -12.51
N GLN A 91 -2.13 -3.89 -12.69
CA GLN A 91 -1.45 -3.01 -11.73
C GLN A 91 -2.24 -2.99 -10.41
N THR A 92 -1.53 -3.21 -9.30
CA THR A 92 -2.12 -3.11 -7.95
C THR A 92 -2.22 -1.64 -7.55
N ASP A 93 -3.31 -1.30 -6.85
CA ASP A 93 -3.38 -0.06 -6.09
C ASP A 93 -2.69 -0.29 -4.73
N SER A 94 -1.67 0.50 -4.42
CA SER A 94 -0.97 0.41 -3.13
C SER A 94 -1.86 0.78 -1.95
N ASP A 95 -2.85 1.64 -2.17
CA ASP A 95 -3.71 2.18 -1.12
C ASP A 95 -4.81 1.18 -0.71
N LEU A 96 -5.04 0.15 -1.54
CA LEU A 96 -6.02 -0.92 -1.31
C LEU A 96 -5.37 -2.22 -0.82
N ARG A 97 -4.07 -2.20 -0.51
CA ARG A 97 -3.38 -3.39 0.01
C ARG A 97 -3.75 -3.60 1.47
N ASP A 98 -4.21 -4.82 1.77
CA ASP A 98 -4.52 -5.25 3.12
C ASP A 98 -3.79 -6.54 3.48
N ASN A 99 -3.73 -6.86 4.77
CA ASN A 99 -3.08 -8.06 5.28
C ASN A 99 -4.00 -8.77 6.28
N GLU A 100 -4.07 -10.09 6.18
CA GLU A 100 -4.89 -10.94 7.05
C GLU A 100 -4.00 -11.76 7.98
N SER A 101 -4.39 -11.83 9.26
CA SER A 101 -3.75 -12.69 10.25
C SER A 101 -4.44 -14.05 10.26
N VAL A 102 -3.85 -15.04 9.59
CA VAL A 102 -4.42 -16.38 9.45
C VAL A 102 -3.78 -17.34 10.45
N ALA A 103 -4.61 -18.03 11.23
CA ALA A 103 -4.13 -19.03 12.19
C ALA A 103 -3.50 -20.22 11.45
N LEU A 104 -2.30 -20.63 11.91
CA LEU A 104 -1.57 -21.75 11.33
C LEU A 104 -2.13 -23.09 11.80
N ASP A 105 -2.11 -24.07 10.91
CA ASP A 105 -2.44 -25.46 11.17
C ASP A 105 -1.22 -26.33 10.83
N PRO A 106 -0.53 -26.94 11.82
CA PRO A 106 0.65 -27.76 11.58
C PRO A 106 0.44 -28.97 10.66
N SER A 107 -0.82 -29.36 10.40
CA SER A 107 -1.15 -30.48 9.52
C SER A 107 -1.20 -30.12 8.03
N ARG A 108 -1.11 -28.82 7.68
CA ARG A 108 -1.24 -28.30 6.32
C ARG A 108 -0.10 -27.34 6.00
N SER A 109 0.19 -27.14 4.70
CA SER A 109 1.11 -26.10 4.28
C SER A 109 0.51 -24.70 4.47
N VAL A 110 1.36 -23.70 4.68
CA VAL A 110 0.97 -22.29 4.83
C VAL A 110 0.23 -21.81 3.60
N ASN A 111 0.68 -22.18 2.40
CA ASN A 111 -0.03 -21.88 1.16
C ASN A 111 -1.46 -22.45 1.18
N ALA A 112 -1.63 -23.73 1.51
CA ALA A 112 -2.96 -24.34 1.51
C ALA A 112 -3.90 -23.70 2.55
N ILE A 113 -3.36 -23.25 3.68
CA ILE A 113 -4.12 -22.52 4.71
C ILE A 113 -4.54 -21.15 4.18
N ASN A 114 -3.60 -20.39 3.61
CA ASN A 114 -3.85 -19.04 3.09
C ASN A 114 -4.83 -19.05 1.93
N GLU A 115 -4.68 -19.98 0.98
CA GLU A 115 -5.61 -20.14 -0.14
C GLU A 115 -7.02 -20.48 0.35
N ALA A 116 -7.15 -21.39 1.33
CA ALA A 116 -8.44 -21.77 1.88
C ALA A 116 -9.11 -20.62 2.66
N TYR A 117 -8.33 -19.86 3.44
CA TYR A 117 -8.84 -18.69 4.15
C TYR A 117 -9.28 -17.61 3.16
N PHE A 118 -8.45 -17.30 2.17
CA PHE A 118 -8.75 -16.29 1.16
C PHE A 118 -10.05 -16.59 0.41
N LEU A 119 -10.26 -17.83 -0.02
CA LEU A 119 -11.49 -18.23 -0.73
C LEU A 119 -12.74 -18.17 0.17
N LYS A 120 -12.59 -18.40 1.47
CA LYS A 120 -13.70 -18.46 2.43
C LYS A 120 -14.08 -17.09 2.98
N GLU A 121 -13.09 -16.28 3.33
CA GLU A 121 -13.29 -15.04 4.09
C GLU A 121 -13.04 -13.78 3.24
N VAL A 122 -12.14 -13.81 2.24
CA VAL A 122 -11.80 -12.60 1.48
C VAL A 122 -12.58 -12.50 0.17
N GLN A 123 -12.47 -13.52 -0.67
CA GLN A 123 -13.03 -13.57 -2.03
C GLN A 123 -14.55 -13.27 -2.09
N PRO A 124 -15.40 -13.69 -1.14
CA PRO A 124 -16.83 -13.36 -1.15
C PRO A 124 -17.14 -11.89 -0.89
N HIS A 125 -16.24 -11.17 -0.23
CA HIS A 125 -16.41 -9.75 0.11
C HIS A 125 -15.72 -8.84 -0.91
N VAL A 126 -14.58 -9.27 -1.45
CA VAL A 126 -13.78 -8.49 -2.40
C VAL A 126 -13.49 -9.35 -3.63
N SER A 127 -14.38 -9.28 -4.63
CA SER A 127 -14.34 -10.14 -5.81
C SER A 127 -13.12 -9.94 -6.71
N ASP A 128 -12.50 -8.77 -6.64
CA ASP A 128 -11.33 -8.38 -7.41
C ASP A 128 -10.03 -8.49 -6.62
N ALA A 129 -10.05 -9.03 -5.39
CA ALA A 129 -8.84 -9.31 -4.63
C ALA A 129 -8.09 -10.52 -5.19
N TRP A 130 -6.79 -10.56 -4.94
CA TRP A 130 -5.92 -11.73 -5.15
C TRP A 130 -4.75 -11.70 -4.17
N ILE A 131 -4.08 -12.84 -4.01
CA ILE A 131 -2.95 -12.99 -3.08
C ILE A 131 -1.65 -12.51 -3.76
N ASP A 132 -0.88 -11.68 -3.06
CA ASP A 132 0.45 -11.26 -3.51
C ASP A 132 1.49 -12.38 -3.28
N ALA A 133 1.76 -13.16 -4.33
CA ALA A 133 2.76 -14.25 -4.31
C ALA A 133 4.22 -13.79 -4.14
N SER A 134 4.50 -12.48 -4.19
CA SER A 134 5.85 -11.95 -4.00
C SER A 134 6.28 -11.89 -2.54
N LYS A 135 5.31 -11.92 -1.61
CA LYS A 135 5.56 -11.89 -0.17
C LYS A 135 5.68 -13.31 0.35
N LYS A 136 6.91 -13.73 0.61
CA LYS A 136 7.21 -15.08 1.07
C LYS A 136 8.05 -15.07 2.33
N ASP A 137 7.82 -16.05 3.19
CA ASP A 137 8.64 -16.25 4.37
C ASP A 137 10.04 -16.72 3.97
N ALA A 138 11.05 -16.23 4.69
CA ALA A 138 12.44 -16.52 4.36
C ALA A 138 12.82 -17.98 4.61
N LYS A 139 12.14 -18.68 5.52
CA LYS A 139 12.48 -20.04 5.95
C LYS A 139 11.82 -21.12 5.10
N ASP A 140 10.52 -20.99 4.86
CA ASP A 140 9.75 -22.02 4.14
C ASP A 140 9.48 -21.67 2.66
N GLN A 141 9.70 -20.41 2.25
CA GLN A 141 9.43 -19.91 0.90
C GLN A 141 7.96 -20.00 0.46
N GLU A 142 7.05 -20.18 1.42
CA GLU A 142 5.60 -20.14 1.23
C GLU A 142 5.09 -18.69 1.31
N VAL A 143 3.90 -18.46 0.79
CA VAL A 143 3.30 -17.12 0.68
C VAL A 143 2.80 -16.67 2.05
N GLY A 144 3.10 -15.41 2.41
CA GLY A 144 2.85 -14.85 3.74
C GLY A 144 4.10 -14.81 4.60
N ILE A 145 4.09 -14.01 5.67
CA ILE A 145 5.18 -13.94 6.66
C ILE A 145 4.71 -14.67 7.91
N VAL A 146 5.45 -15.70 8.32
CA VAL A 146 5.08 -16.50 9.48
C VAL A 146 5.61 -15.84 10.75
N GLY A 147 4.70 -15.46 11.65
CA GLY A 147 5.01 -14.80 12.90
C GLY A 147 4.29 -15.42 14.09
N TYR A 148 4.78 -15.10 15.28
CA TYR A 148 4.11 -15.41 16.55
C TYR A 148 3.73 -14.12 17.24
N GLU A 149 2.48 -14.03 17.70
CA GLU A 149 2.05 -12.96 18.59
C GLU A 149 2.14 -13.46 20.04
N ILE A 150 2.91 -12.74 20.87
CA ILE A 150 2.98 -13.01 22.30
C ILE A 150 2.11 -11.97 22.99
N PRO A 151 0.95 -12.33 23.56
CA PRO A 151 0.11 -11.38 24.27
C PRO A 151 0.76 -11.01 25.61
N PHE A 152 1.65 -10.02 25.58
CA PHE A 152 2.47 -9.65 26.73
C PHE A 152 1.61 -9.30 27.94
N ASN A 153 0.53 -8.53 27.75
CA ASN A 153 -0.38 -8.18 28.83
C ASN A 153 -1.08 -9.40 29.44
N ARG A 154 -1.35 -10.46 28.67
CA ARG A 154 -1.98 -11.65 29.22
C ARG A 154 -1.03 -12.43 30.13
N HIS A 155 0.25 -12.48 29.80
CA HIS A 155 1.23 -13.35 30.47
C HIS A 155 2.10 -12.62 31.50
N PHE A 156 2.34 -11.33 31.30
CA PHE A 156 3.30 -10.54 32.09
C PHE A 156 2.66 -9.35 32.80
N TYR A 157 1.35 -9.12 32.66
CA TYR A 157 0.68 -8.09 33.45
C TYR A 157 0.69 -8.49 34.92
N GLN A 158 1.48 -7.77 35.69
CA GLN A 158 1.37 -7.73 37.13
C GLN A 158 0.51 -6.54 37.49
N TYR A 159 -0.63 -6.80 38.12
CA TYR A 159 -1.47 -5.74 38.66
C TYR A 159 -0.64 -4.91 39.66
N GLN A 160 -0.45 -3.64 39.33
CA GLN A 160 0.06 -2.66 40.28
C GLN A 160 -1.13 -2.00 40.95
N PRO A 161 -1.32 -2.20 42.28
CA PRO A 161 -2.33 -1.46 43.01
C PRO A 161 -2.05 0.04 42.88
N GLN A 162 -3.12 0.84 42.94
CA GLN A 162 -3.00 2.29 42.98
C GLN A 162 -2.21 2.70 44.23
N ARG A 163 -1.48 3.82 44.13
CA ARG A 163 -0.79 4.42 45.29
C ARG A 163 -1.80 4.73 46.39
N ASP A 164 -1.35 4.65 47.64
CA ASP A 164 -2.20 5.00 48.79
C ASP A 164 -2.62 6.48 48.71
N LEU A 165 -3.86 6.78 49.10
CA LEU A 165 -4.37 8.15 49.12
C LEU A 165 -3.50 9.07 49.98
N LEU A 166 -2.96 8.56 51.10
CA LEU A 166 -2.08 9.32 51.99
C LEU A 166 -0.76 9.74 51.29
N GLU A 167 -0.24 8.90 50.39
CA GLU A 167 0.94 9.26 49.61
C GLU A 167 0.61 10.30 48.53
N ILE A 168 -0.59 10.23 47.95
CA ILE A 168 -1.06 11.20 46.96
C ILE A 168 -1.23 12.57 47.62
N ASP A 169 -1.85 12.63 48.80
CA ASP A 169 -2.04 13.87 49.56
C ASP A 169 -0.68 14.48 49.96
N ALA A 170 0.26 13.66 50.45
CA ALA A 170 1.60 14.13 50.81
C ALA A 170 2.39 14.69 49.62
N ASP A 171 2.31 14.05 48.45
CA ASP A 171 2.93 14.54 47.22
C ASP A 171 2.28 15.85 46.75
N LEU A 172 0.94 15.96 46.82
CA LEU A 172 0.21 17.16 46.44
C LEU A 172 0.57 18.36 47.33
N ASP A 173 0.69 18.14 48.64
CA ASP A 173 1.11 19.16 49.59
C ASP A 173 2.55 19.61 49.33
N ALA A 174 3.46 18.67 49.05
CA ALA A 174 4.86 18.95 48.72
C ALA A 174 4.99 19.79 47.44
N VAL A 175 4.29 19.40 46.37
CA VAL A 175 4.26 20.15 45.10
C VAL A 175 3.64 21.54 45.30
N SER A 176 2.56 21.65 46.09
CA SER A 176 1.93 22.94 46.38
C SER A 176 2.88 23.88 47.15
N ALA A 177 3.63 23.35 48.12
CA ALA A 177 4.63 24.10 48.86
C ALA A 177 5.79 24.57 47.96
N GLU A 178 6.25 23.72 47.03
CA GLU A 178 7.28 24.08 46.06
C GLU A 178 6.81 25.20 45.11
N ILE A 179 5.59 25.10 44.58
CA ILE A 179 4.99 26.12 43.72
C ILE A 179 4.90 27.46 44.46
N MET A 180 4.43 27.46 45.70
CA MET A 180 4.34 28.67 46.53
C MET A 180 5.71 29.31 46.76
N ARG A 181 6.76 28.50 47.00
CA ARG A 181 8.13 28.99 47.14
C ARG A 181 8.66 29.64 45.85
N LEU A 182 8.49 28.96 44.71
CA LEU A 182 8.92 29.49 43.41
C LEU A 182 8.20 30.80 43.05
N LEU A 183 6.90 30.90 43.35
CA LEU A 183 6.15 32.13 43.15
C LEU A 183 6.67 33.28 44.02
N GLN A 184 7.09 33.01 45.26
CA GLN A 184 7.69 34.03 46.13
C GLN A 184 9.05 34.53 45.63
N GLU A 185 9.86 33.66 45.03
CA GLU A 185 11.16 34.01 44.44
C GLU A 185 11.04 34.91 43.20
N VAL A 186 9.93 34.85 42.45
CA VAL A 186 9.69 35.68 41.26
C VAL A 186 9.11 37.06 41.59
N HIS A 187 8.44 37.19 42.75
CA HIS A 187 7.84 38.45 43.20
C HIS A 187 8.76 39.26 44.15
N SER A 188 10.01 38.81 44.36
CA SER A 188 11.07 39.50 45.10
C SER A 188 12.16 39.99 44.16
#